data_AF-A0A496WKU1-F1
#
_entry.id   AF-A0A496WKU1-F1
#
_cell.length_a   1.000
_cell.length_b   1.000
_cell.length_c   1.000
_cell.angle_alpha   90.00
_cell.angle_beta   90.00
_cell.angle_gamma   90.00
#
_symmetry.space_group_name_H-M   'P 1'
#
loop_
_entity.id
_entity.type
_entity.pdbx_description
1 polymer ?
#
loop_
_entity_poly.entity_id
_entity_poly.type
_entity_poly.pdbx_seq_one_letter_code
_entity_poly.pdbx_strand_id
1 'polypeptide(L)'
;MEEKRLEENRHLREQLDRLLKEARRNEQIQTSFDDFSLAVVAAQGPQELFDLILQDQKKFRIDEIRLCLVDRFHEVERLLTESYQNSYHGLSFIDTETSNLLISD
;
A
#
# COMPACT_ATOMS: atom_id res chain seq x y z
N MET A 1 16.21 -34.00 35.86
CA MET A 1 15.92 -34.29 34.43
C MET A 1 14.50 -33.91 34.04
N GLU A 2 13.50 -34.23 34.86
CA GLU A 2 12.08 -33.98 34.54
C GLU A 2 11.71 -32.49 34.55
N GLU A 3 12.23 -31.73 35.52
CA GLU A 3 12.06 -30.28 35.63
C GLU A 3 12.60 -29.52 34.41
N LYS A 4 13.78 -29.92 33.93
CA LYS A 4 14.41 -29.36 32.72
C LYS A 4 13.55 -29.61 31.46
N ARG A 5 12.94 -30.80 31.35
CA ARG A 5 12.00 -31.11 30.25
C ARG A 5 10.71 -30.30 30.33
N LEU A 6 10.20 -30.03 31.53
CA LEU A 6 9.00 -29.20 31.73
C LEU A 6 9.27 -27.73 31.35
N GLU A 7 10.45 -27.23 31.68
CA GLU A 7 10.87 -25.87 31.34
C GLU A 7 11.11 -25.70 29.84
N GLU A 8 11.77 -26.67 29.20
CA GLU A 8 11.90 -26.73 27.73
C GLU A 8 10.52 -26.80 27.05
N ASN A 9 9.57 -27.58 27.58
CA ASN A 9 8.22 -27.65 27.01
C ASN A 9 7.49 -26.31 27.12
N ARG A 10 7.60 -25.60 28.24
CA ARG A 10 7.03 -24.24 28.39
C ARG A 10 7.65 -23.27 27.39
N HIS A 11 8.97 -23.28 27.26
CA HIS A 11 9.67 -22.40 26.32
C HIS A 11 9.27 -22.66 24.86
N LEU A 12 9.16 -23.93 24.48
CA LEU A 12 8.71 -24.32 23.14
C LEU A 12 7.27 -23.90 22.87
N ARG A 13 6.38 -23.99 23.86
CA ARG A 13 4.99 -23.50 23.73
C ARG A 13 4.94 -21.99 23.55
N GLU A 14 5.74 -21.24 24.31
CA GLU A 14 5.81 -19.77 24.15
C GLU A 14 6.38 -19.36 22.78
N GLN A 15 7.39 -20.08 22.29
CA GLN A 15 7.91 -19.89 20.94
C GLN A 15 6.85 -20.19 19.88
N LEU A 16 6.14 -21.31 20.01
CA LEU A 16 5.06 -21.67 19.10
C LEU A 16 3.96 -20.62 19.09
N ASP A 17 3.52 -20.14 20.25
CA ASP A 17 2.51 -19.08 20.36
C ASP A 17 2.96 -17.78 19.70
N ARG A 18 4.24 -17.41 19.80
CA ARG A 18 4.79 -16.25 19.08
C ARG A 18 4.75 -16.46 17.56
N LEU A 19 5.24 -17.60 17.09
CA LEU A 19 5.25 -17.93 15.66
C LEU A 19 3.84 -17.98 15.08
N LEU A 20 2.86 -18.51 15.82
CA LEU A 20 1.46 -18.54 15.39
C LEU A 20 0.84 -17.14 15.31
N LYS A 21 1.18 -16.24 16.25
CA LYS A 21 0.73 -14.84 16.20
C LYS A 21 1.33 -14.11 15.00
N GLU A 22 2.61 -14.34 14.71
CA GLU A 22 3.28 -13.77 13.54
C GLU A 22 2.69 -14.31 12.24
N ALA A 23 2.48 -15.63 12.14
CA ALA A 23 1.88 -16.26 10.97
C ALA A 23 0.47 -15.68 10.68
N ARG A 24 -0.38 -15.54 11.69
CA ARG A 24 -1.71 -14.93 11.54
C ARG A 24 -1.64 -13.46 11.10
N ARG A 25 -0.69 -12.69 11.65
CA ARG A 25 -0.49 -11.30 11.23
C ARG A 25 -0.04 -11.24 9.78
N ASN A 26 0.87 -12.12 9.37
CA ASN A 26 1.37 -12.16 8.00
C ASN A 26 0.27 -12.55 7.02
N GLU A 27 -0.58 -13.53 7.38
CA GLU A 27 -1.74 -13.92 6.60
C GLU A 27 -2.72 -12.75 6.39
N GLN A 28 -3.03 -12.00 7.45
CA GLN A 28 -3.90 -10.81 7.35
C GLN A 28 -3.33 -9.73 6.43
N ILE A 29 -2.01 -9.50 6.50
CA ILE A 29 -1.32 -8.54 5.63
C ILE A 29 -1.40 -9.02 4.18
N GLN A 30 -1.13 -10.31 3.93
CA GLN A 30 -1.17 -10.90 2.61
C GLN A 30 -2.57 -10.77 1.99
N THR A 31 -3.62 -11.17 2.71
CA THR A 31 -5.00 -11.05 2.23
C THR A 31 -5.36 -9.61 1.91
N SER A 32 -4.98 -8.66 2.76
CA SER A 32 -5.25 -7.23 2.52
C SER A 32 -4.56 -6.72 1.26
N PHE A 33 -3.36 -7.23 0.96
CA PHE A 33 -2.61 -6.87 -0.24
C PHE A 33 -3.20 -7.50 -1.51
N ASP A 34 -3.63 -8.77 -1.42
CA ASP A 34 -4.25 -9.49 -2.54
C ASP A 34 -5.59 -8.84 -2.93
N ASP A 35 -6.43 -8.52 -1.94
CA ASP A 35 -7.71 -7.83 -2.14
C ASP A 35 -7.50 -6.44 -2.77
N PHE A 36 -6.51 -5.69 -2.26
CA PHE A 36 -6.18 -4.38 -2.82
C PHE A 36 -5.68 -4.48 -4.27
N SER A 37 -4.81 -5.44 -4.55
CA SER A 37 -4.27 -5.65 -5.90
C SER A 37 -5.38 -6.01 -6.89
N LEU A 38 -6.32 -6.86 -6.48
CA LEU A 38 -7.47 -7.22 -7.30
C LEU A 38 -8.36 -6.00 -7.59
N ALA A 39 -8.61 -5.16 -6.58
CA ALA A 39 -9.40 -3.94 -6.73
C ALA A 39 -8.74 -2.95 -7.71
N VAL A 40 -7.42 -2.77 -7.62
CA VAL A 40 -6.65 -1.91 -8.55
C VAL A 40 -6.78 -2.40 -9.98
N VAL A 41 -6.68 -3.72 -10.21
CA VAL A 41 -6.83 -4.31 -11.55
C VAL A 41 -8.27 -4.21 -12.07
N ALA A 42 -9.25 -4.26 -11.18
CA ALA A 42 -10.67 -4.19 -11.54
C ALA A 42 -11.19 -2.77 -11.79
N ALA A 43 -10.44 -1.73 -11.37
CA ALA A 43 -10.87 -0.34 -11.46
C ALA A 43 -11.25 0.08 -12.89
N GLN A 44 -12.43 0.68 -13.06
CA GLN A 44 -13.02 1.05 -14.35
C GLN A 44 -12.69 2.49 -14.78
N GLY A 45 -11.64 3.08 -14.21
CA GLY A 45 -11.14 4.38 -14.65
C GLY A 45 -10.23 5.09 -13.63
N PRO A 46 -9.74 6.28 -13.99
CA PRO A 46 -8.81 7.04 -13.15
C PRO A 46 -9.39 7.40 -11.79
N GLN A 47 -10.67 7.80 -11.73
CA GLN A 47 -11.32 8.18 -10.47
C GLN A 47 -11.32 7.02 -9.45
N GLU A 48 -11.81 5.85 -9.86
CA GLU A 48 -11.87 4.67 -9.00
C GLU A 48 -10.46 4.21 -8.60
N LEU A 49 -9.49 4.31 -9.51
CA LEU A 49 -8.10 4.03 -9.22
C LEU A 49 -7.51 5.02 -8.19
N PHE A 50 -7.81 6.31 -8.29
CA PHE A 50 -7.33 7.34 -7.35
C PHE A 50 -7.98 7.17 -5.98
N ASP A 51 -9.28 6.84 -5.91
CA ASP A 51 -9.95 6.51 -4.66
C ASP A 51 -9.27 5.29 -3.99
N LEU A 52 -9.01 4.23 -4.76
CA LEU A 52 -8.33 3.04 -4.25
C LEU A 52 -6.92 3.34 -3.73
N ILE A 53 -6.12 4.10 -4.47
CA ILE A 53 -4.72 4.39 -4.13
C ILE A 53 -4.60 5.45 -3.05
N LEU A 54 -5.43 6.50 -3.04
CA LEU A 54 -5.24 7.64 -2.14
C LEU A 54 -6.14 7.60 -0.91
N GLN A 55 -7.26 6.86 -0.93
CA GLN A 55 -8.21 6.80 0.19
C GLN A 55 -8.25 5.43 0.87
N ASP A 56 -8.34 4.34 0.12
CA ASP A 56 -8.48 2.98 0.68
C ASP A 56 -7.20 2.40 1.28
N GLN A 57 -6.07 3.06 1.04
CA GLN A 57 -4.78 2.70 1.59
C GLN A 57 -4.63 2.95 3.11
N LYS A 58 -5.61 3.57 3.78
CA LYS A 58 -5.60 3.71 5.26
C LYS A 58 -5.45 2.36 5.98
N LYS A 59 -5.78 1.26 5.31
CA LYS A 59 -5.61 -0.12 5.79
C LYS A 59 -4.13 -0.50 5.98
N PHE A 60 -3.20 0.13 5.26
CA PHE A 60 -1.78 -0.22 5.28
C PHE A 60 -0.94 0.51 6.34
N ARG A 61 -1.55 1.36 7.18
CA ARG A 61 -0.86 2.13 8.25
C ARG A 61 0.32 2.96 7.71
N ILE A 62 0.16 3.54 6.53
CA ILE A 62 1.13 4.46 5.92
C ILE A 62 0.72 5.89 6.31
N ASP A 63 1.68 6.73 6.68
CA ASP A 63 1.43 8.09 7.18
C ASP A 63 0.94 9.04 6.07
N GLU A 64 1.53 8.96 4.88
CA GLU A 64 1.15 9.77 3.72
C GLU A 64 1.41 9.01 2.43
N ILE A 65 0.47 9.09 1.48
CA ILE A 65 0.61 8.52 0.13
C ILE A 65 0.40 9.64 -0.88
N ARG A 66 1.35 9.73 -1.82
CA ARG A 66 1.25 10.61 -2.98
C ARG A 66 1.29 9.78 -4.26
N LEU A 67 0.41 10.13 -5.20
CA LEU A 67 0.37 9.57 -6.55
C LEU A 67 0.88 10.63 -7.53
N CYS A 68 2.00 10.35 -8.18
CA CYS A 68 2.57 11.20 -9.21
C CYS A 68 2.31 10.62 -10.60
N LEU A 69 1.63 11.37 -11.46
CA LEU A 69 1.47 11.03 -12.87
C LEU A 69 2.47 11.83 -13.69
N VAL A 70 3.33 11.12 -14.43
CA VAL A 70 4.28 11.74 -15.36
C VAL A 70 3.55 12.03 -16.67
N ASP A 71 3.35 13.30 -16.97
CA ASP A 71 2.61 13.75 -18.15
C ASP A 71 3.47 14.72 -18.96
N ARG A 72 4.04 14.22 -20.06
CA ARG A 72 4.95 15.00 -20.91
C ARG A 72 4.27 16.17 -21.61
N PHE A 73 2.98 16.06 -21.90
CA PHE A 73 2.26 17.02 -22.74
C PHE A 73 1.16 17.77 -21.98
N HIS A 74 1.06 17.58 -20.67
CA HIS A 74 0.00 18.12 -19.81
C HIS A 74 -1.42 17.77 -20.30
N GLU A 75 -1.57 16.73 -21.11
CA GLU A 75 -2.86 16.33 -21.67
C GLU A 75 -3.71 15.60 -20.62
N VAL A 76 -3.08 14.74 -19.83
CA VAL A 76 -3.69 13.99 -18.74
C VAL A 76 -4.00 14.93 -17.58
N GLU A 77 -3.07 15.83 -17.25
CA GLU A 77 -3.32 16.90 -16.30
C GLU A 77 -4.54 17.71 -16.73
N ARG A 78 -4.60 18.22 -17.97
CA ARG A 78 -5.74 19.04 -18.43
C ARG A 78 -7.06 18.26 -18.43
N LEU A 79 -7.04 16.99 -18.85
CA LEU A 79 -8.23 16.14 -18.93
C LEU A 79 -8.77 15.76 -17.55
N LEU A 80 -7.89 15.54 -16.57
CA LEU A 80 -8.28 15.17 -15.21
C LEU A 80 -8.51 16.37 -14.29
N THR A 81 -7.85 17.51 -14.55
CA THR A 81 -7.96 18.74 -13.77
C THR A 81 -9.38 19.31 -13.78
N GLU A 82 -10.09 19.24 -14.91
CA GLU A 82 -11.48 19.68 -14.98
C GLU A 82 -12.42 18.86 -14.07
N SER A 83 -12.03 17.66 -13.65
CA SER A 83 -12.90 16.73 -12.92
C SER A 83 -12.41 16.37 -11.49
N TYR A 84 -11.10 16.45 -11.19
CA TYR A 84 -10.53 15.76 -10.01
C TYR A 84 -9.52 16.55 -9.18
N GLN A 85 -9.03 17.71 -9.63
CA GLN A 85 -7.89 18.42 -9.00
C GLN A 85 -8.12 18.83 -7.53
N ASN A 86 -9.38 19.04 -7.14
CA ASN A 86 -9.74 19.42 -5.76
C ASN A 86 -10.15 18.22 -4.86
N SER A 87 -10.29 17.02 -5.42
CA SER A 87 -10.81 15.85 -4.71
C SER A 87 -9.71 14.96 -4.12
N TYR A 88 -8.47 15.08 -4.61
CA TYR A 88 -7.37 14.18 -4.26
C TYR A 88 -6.12 14.95 -3.82
N HIS A 89 -6.00 15.15 -2.50
CA HIS A 89 -4.91 15.94 -1.91
C HIS A 89 -3.50 15.37 -2.15
N GLY A 90 -3.39 14.08 -2.44
CA GLY A 90 -2.13 13.39 -2.73
C GLY A 90 -1.82 13.20 -4.22
N LEU A 91 -2.65 13.72 -5.12
CA LEU A 91 -2.43 13.59 -6.56
C LEU A 91 -1.59 14.76 -7.08
N SER A 92 -0.50 14.47 -7.79
CA SER A 92 0.33 15.46 -8.46
C SER A 92 0.69 15.05 -9.88
N PHE A 93 0.75 16.04 -10.77
CA PHE A 93 1.23 15.87 -12.14
C PHE A 93 2.64 16.44 -12.24
N ILE A 94 3.54 15.72 -12.88
CA ILE A 94 4.92 16.17 -13.10
C ILE A 94 5.28 15.97 -14.57
N ASP A 95 6.08 16.88 -15.13
CA ASP A 95 6.61 16.69 -16.46
C ASP A 95 7.77 15.66 -16.47
N THR A 96 8.17 15.24 -17.67
CA THR A 96 9.23 14.23 -17.84
C THR A 96 10.60 14.74 -17.37
N GLU A 97 10.88 16.05 -17.44
CA GLU A 97 12.16 16.62 -17.02
C GLU A 97 12.29 16.58 -15.49
N THR A 98 11.23 16.97 -14.79
CA THR A 98 11.08 16.91 -13.34
C THR A 98 11.09 15.48 -12.83
N SER A 99 10.45 14.55 -13.54
CA SER A 99 10.52 13.11 -13.22
C SER A 99 11.94 12.57 -13.28
N ASN A 100 12.73 12.95 -14.30
CA ASN A 100 14.11 12.49 -14.43
C ASN A 100 15.00 13.06 -13.31
N LEU A 101 14.74 14.29 -12.85
CA LEU A 101 15.45 14.90 -11.72
C LEU A 101 15.11 14.24 -10.37
N LEU A 102 13.88 13.70 -10.22
CA LEU A 102 13.42 13.05 -8.99
C LEU A 102 13.84 11.57 -8.85
N ILE A 103 14.11 10.90 -9.97
CA ILE A 103 14.47 9.46 -10.04
C ILE A 103 15.98 9.26 -10.26
N SER A 104 16.73 10.34 -10.47
CA SER A 104 18.19 10.27 -10.62
C SER A 104 18.87 10.06 -9.25
N ASP A 105 19.05 8.80 -8.86
CA ASP A 105 20.19 8.30 -8.08
C ASP A 105 21.25 7.72 -9.04
#